data_AF-A0A1I1FJM2-F1
#
_entry.id   AF-A0A1I1FJM2-F1
#
_cell.length_a   1.000
_cell.length_b   1.000
_cell.length_c   1.000
_cell.angle_alpha   90.00
_cell.angle_beta   90.00
_cell.angle_gamma   90.00
#
_symmetry.space_group_name_H-M   'P 1'
#
loop_
_entity.id
_entity.type
_entity.pdbx_description
1 polymer ?
#
loop_
_entity_poly.entity_id
_entity_poly.type
_entity_poly.pdbx_seq_one_letter_code
_entity_poly.pdbx_strand_id
1 'polypeptide(L)'
;MKLKDLAVANGIVGLAGGIVLLFGVFMVAGAATSDILIGGDSISPMVIILGCLKVAILTLGIIGLTEFNKNPIITKSPSVLLIVGGAIALVPLLGWVGGIISIVGGSMYLANLKKFDDAK
;
A
#
# COMPACT_ATOMS: atom_id res chain seq x y z
N MET A 1 -3.08 -21.40 8.66
CA MET A 1 -2.37 -20.31 9.36
C MET A 1 -1.77 -19.30 8.37
N LYS A 2 -0.93 -19.72 7.41
CA LYS A 2 -0.25 -18.79 6.47
C LYS A 2 -1.13 -17.77 5.71
N LEU A 3 -2.33 -18.17 5.25
CA LEU A 3 -3.23 -17.28 4.49
C LEU A 3 -3.86 -16.16 5.34
N LYS A 4 -4.14 -16.43 6.62
CA LYS A 4 -4.72 -15.45 7.55
C LYS A 4 -3.66 -14.39 7.91
N ASP A 5 -2.42 -14.82 8.15
CA ASP A 5 -1.30 -13.92 8.40
C ASP A 5 -0.97 -13.05 7.17
N LEU A 6 -1.05 -13.61 5.97
CA LEU A 6 -0.88 -12.84 4.73
C LEU A 6 -2.01 -11.80 4.54
N ALA A 7 -3.25 -12.16 4.84
CA ALA A 7 -4.38 -11.23 4.77
C ALA A 7 -4.25 -10.07 5.78
N VAL A 8 -3.75 -10.36 6.99
CA VAL A 8 -3.45 -9.35 8.01
C VAL A 8 -2.30 -8.45 7.54
N ALA A 9 -1.21 -9.02 7.02
CA ALA A 9 -0.07 -8.26 6.51
C ALA A 9 -0.47 -7.34 5.35
N ASN A 10 -1.24 -7.85 4.37
CA ASN A 10 -1.75 -7.06 3.26
C ASN A 10 -2.72 -5.97 3.72
N GLY A 11 -3.57 -6.28 4.73
CA GLY A 11 -4.48 -5.32 5.33
C GLY A 11 -3.76 -4.17 6.02
N ILE A 12 -2.79 -4.48 6.89
CA ILE A 12 -2.02 -3.49 7.65
C ILE A 12 -1.13 -2.66 6.72
N VAL A 13 -0.37 -3.30 5.82
CA VAL A 13 0.52 -2.56 4.91
C VAL A 13 -0.28 -1.74 3.90
N GLY A 14 -1.44 -2.24 3.44
CA GLY A 14 -2.35 -1.47 2.60
C GLY A 14 -2.93 -0.24 3.29
N LEU A 15 -3.34 -0.38 4.56
CA LEU A 15 -3.99 0.68 5.34
C LEU A 15 -2.97 1.68 5.91
N ALA A 16 -1.98 1.21 6.67
CA ALA A 16 -0.93 2.06 7.21
C ALA A 16 -0.08 2.68 6.10
N GLY A 17 0.28 1.88 5.09
CA GLY A 17 1.02 2.38 3.93
C GLY A 17 0.19 3.34 3.07
N GLY A 18 -1.12 3.11 2.94
CA GLY A 18 -2.04 4.01 2.25
C GLY A 18 -2.21 5.36 2.97
N ILE A 19 -2.26 5.37 4.30
CA ILE A 19 -2.28 6.61 5.10
C ILE A 19 -0.99 7.41 4.91
N VAL A 20 0.16 6.76 4.95
CA VAL A 20 1.45 7.42 4.70
C VAL A 20 1.52 7.96 3.27
N LEU A 21 1.01 7.23 2.28
CA LEU A 21 0.91 7.68 0.89
C LEU A 21 -0.03 8.86 0.69
N LEU A 22 -1.10 8.96 1.49
CA LEU A 22 -2.04 10.08 1.45
C LEU A 22 -1.36 11.39 1.80
N PHE A 23 -0.44 11.36 2.77
CA PHE A 23 0.43 12.50 3.10
C PHE A 23 1.68 12.60 2.22
N GLY A 24 1.93 11.61 1.35
CA GLY A 24 3.13 11.54 0.51
C GLY A 24 3.36 12.77 -0.37
N VAL A 25 2.29 13.39 -0.89
CA VAL A 25 2.40 14.63 -1.68
C VAL A 25 2.90 15.81 -0.83
N PHE A 26 2.37 15.95 0.40
CA PHE A 26 2.82 16.97 1.35
C PHE A 26 4.24 16.72 1.84
N MET A 27 4.63 15.46 2.01
CA MET A 27 5.98 15.07 2.42
C MET A 27 7.03 15.28 1.33
N VAL A 28 6.70 15.01 0.06
CA VAL A 28 7.59 15.28 -1.08
C VAL A 28 7.71 16.77 -1.35
N ALA A 29 6.62 17.53 -1.26
CA ALA A 29 6.65 19.00 -1.37
C ALA A 29 7.50 19.63 -0.24
N GLY A 30 7.32 19.17 1.00
CA GLY A 30 8.14 19.58 2.14
C GLY A 30 9.63 19.25 1.94
N ALA A 31 9.93 18.03 1.47
CA ALA A 31 11.30 17.61 1.18
C ALA A 31 11.97 18.47 0.10
N ALA A 32 11.26 18.80 -0.98
CA ALA A 32 11.76 19.66 -2.04
C ALA A 32 12.05 21.09 -1.53
N THR A 33 11.19 21.63 -0.66
CA THR A 33 11.44 22.95 -0.05
C THR A 33 12.64 22.94 0.91
N SER A 34 12.84 21.86 1.67
CA SER A 34 14.00 21.74 2.56
C SER A 34 15.32 21.56 1.80
N ASP A 35 15.32 20.90 0.64
CA ASP A 35 16.52 20.72 -0.19
C ASP A 35 17.00 22.07 -0.77
N ILE A 36 16.05 22.89 -1.24
CA ILE A 36 16.31 24.26 -1.72
C ILE A 36 16.86 25.16 -0.60
N LEU A 37 16.36 24.99 0.63
CA LEU A 37 16.78 25.78 1.80
C LEU A 37 18.15 25.39 2.35
N ILE A 38 18.57 24.13 2.18
CA ILE A 38 19.81 23.58 2.74
C ILE A 38 20.93 23.49 1.68
N GLY A 39 20.62 23.74 0.40
CA GLY A 39 21.61 23.71 -0.69
C GLY A 39 22.11 22.30 -1.01
N GLY A 40 21.32 21.27 -0.68
CA GLY A 40 21.67 19.87 -0.86
C GLY A 40 21.26 19.35 -2.24
N ASP A 41 22.19 18.73 -2.95
CA ASP A 41 21.95 17.93 -4.17
C ASP A 41 21.64 16.47 -3.80
N SER A 42 20.82 16.26 -2.75
CA SER A 42 20.68 14.97 -2.07
C SER A 42 19.24 14.48 -2.09
N ILE A 43 19.02 13.30 -2.67
CA ILE A 43 17.71 12.64 -2.68
C ILE A 43 17.23 12.50 -1.23
N SER A 44 16.20 13.27 -0.86
CA SER A 44 15.70 13.27 0.51
C SER A 44 15.35 11.85 0.97
N PRO A 45 15.82 11.41 2.16
CA PRO A 45 15.57 10.05 2.66
C PRO A 45 14.07 9.72 2.74
N MET A 46 13.21 10.74 2.83
CA MET A 46 11.77 10.59 2.79
C MET A 46 11.25 10.09 1.43
N VAL A 47 11.84 10.56 0.33
CA VAL A 47 11.49 10.13 -1.04
C VAL A 47 11.84 8.65 -1.24
N ILE A 48 12.97 8.21 -0.68
CA ILE A 48 13.42 6.82 -0.72
C ILE A 48 12.46 5.91 0.06
N ILE A 49 12.08 6.30 1.29
CA ILE A 49 11.13 5.55 2.13
C ILE A 49 9.76 5.43 1.44
N LEU A 50 9.25 6.53 0.88
CA LEU A 50 8.00 6.54 0.10
C LEU A 50 8.10 5.64 -1.14
N GLY A 51 9.25 5.63 -1.81
CA GLY A 51 9.54 4.72 -2.93
C GLY A 51 9.46 3.25 -2.51
N CYS A 52 10.15 2.86 -1.44
CA CYS A 52 10.11 1.51 -0.90
C CYS A 52 8.70 1.07 -0.49
N LEU A 53 7.92 1.97 0.10
CA LEU A 53 6.53 1.69 0.51
C LEU A 53 5.61 1.42 -0.68
N LYS A 54 5.76 2.20 -1.77
CA LYS A 54 5.01 1.97 -3.03
C LYS A 54 5.30 0.58 -3.59
N VAL A 55 6.58 0.21 -3.65
CA VAL A 55 7.00 -1.10 -4.14
C VAL A 55 6.45 -2.20 -3.24
N ALA A 56 6.52 -2.05 -1.92
CA ALA A 56 6.01 -3.04 -0.95
C ALA A 56 4.50 -3.28 -1.11
N ILE A 57 3.69 -2.23 -1.26
CA ILE A 57 2.24 -2.36 -1.49
C ILE A 57 1.97 -3.12 -2.79
N LEU A 58 2.76 -2.87 -3.83
CA LEU A 58 2.61 -3.48 -5.14
C LEU A 58 3.00 -4.97 -5.11
N THR A 59 4.12 -5.34 -4.48
CA THR A 59 4.51 -6.75 -4.30
C THR A 59 3.52 -7.51 -3.41
N LEU A 60 3.05 -6.91 -2.31
CA LEU A 60 2.05 -7.53 -1.43
C LEU A 60 0.70 -7.73 -2.14
N GLY A 61 0.31 -6.80 -3.01
CA GLY A 61 -0.84 -6.95 -3.89
C GLY A 61 -0.72 -8.16 -4.82
N ILE A 62 0.45 -8.34 -5.47
CA ILE A 62 0.73 -9.49 -6.35
C ILE A 62 0.73 -10.81 -5.57
N ILE A 63 1.44 -10.88 -4.44
CA ILE A 63 1.50 -12.08 -3.60
C ILE A 63 0.10 -12.46 -3.13
N GLY A 64 -0.68 -11.49 -2.65
CA GLY A 64 -2.08 -11.67 -2.30
C GLY A 64 -2.90 -12.23 -3.47
N LEU A 65 -2.78 -11.65 -4.67
CA LEU A 65 -3.54 -12.11 -5.82
C LEU A 65 -3.25 -13.58 -6.16
N THR A 66 -1.99 -14.01 -6.05
CA THR A 66 -1.56 -15.39 -6.35
C THR A 66 -2.01 -16.39 -5.27
N GLU A 67 -1.91 -16.05 -3.99
CA GLU A 67 -2.35 -16.94 -2.90
C GLU A 67 -3.87 -17.09 -2.84
N PHE A 68 -4.62 -15.98 -2.98
CA PHE A 68 -6.09 -16.02 -3.04
C PHE A 68 -6.62 -16.49 -4.41
N ASN A 69 -5.75 -16.76 -5.39
CA ASN A 69 -6.11 -17.53 -6.60
C ASN A 69 -6.19 -19.02 -6.33
N LYS A 70 -5.29 -19.53 -5.48
CA LYS A 70 -5.21 -20.95 -5.17
C LYS A 70 -6.29 -21.37 -4.18
N ASN A 71 -6.64 -20.48 -3.26
CA ASN A 71 -7.69 -20.72 -2.25
C ASN A 71 -8.62 -19.49 -2.18
N PRO A 72 -9.82 -19.52 -2.80
CA PRO A 72 -10.72 -18.36 -2.91
C PRO A 72 -11.52 -18.13 -1.61
N ILE A 73 -10.83 -18.02 -0.47
CA ILE A 73 -11.44 -17.69 0.83
C ILE A 73 -11.75 -16.18 0.91
N ILE A 74 -10.92 -15.38 0.24
CA ILE A 74 -11.09 -13.94 0.08
C ILE A 74 -11.42 -13.65 -1.39
N THR A 75 -12.32 -12.72 -1.64
CA THR A 75 -12.57 -12.18 -2.98
C THR A 75 -11.29 -11.60 -3.58
N LYS A 76 -11.20 -11.57 -4.91
CA LYS A 76 -10.03 -11.04 -5.66
C LYS A 76 -9.85 -9.52 -5.55
N SER A 77 -10.95 -8.83 -5.28
CA SER A 77 -11.05 -7.39 -5.31
C SER A 77 -10.04 -6.66 -4.40
N PRO A 78 -9.74 -7.10 -3.15
CA PRO A 78 -8.75 -6.43 -2.28
C PRO A 78 -7.33 -6.48 -2.85
N SER A 79 -6.92 -7.60 -3.45
CA SER A 79 -5.59 -7.73 -4.05
C SER A 79 -5.44 -6.83 -5.28
N VAL A 80 -6.47 -6.76 -6.13
CA VAL A 80 -6.48 -5.88 -7.30
C VAL A 80 -6.46 -4.40 -6.88
N LEU A 81 -7.19 -4.03 -5.82
CA LEU A 81 -7.16 -2.67 -5.27
C LEU A 81 -5.77 -2.30 -4.74
N LEU A 82 -5.04 -3.20 -4.07
CA LEU A 82 -3.65 -2.92 -3.67
C LEU A 82 -2.71 -2.77 -4.86
N ILE A 83 -2.87 -3.57 -5.93
CA ILE A 83 -2.06 -3.46 -7.14
C ILE A 83 -2.34 -2.13 -7.85
N VAL A 84 -3.62 -1.78 -8.05
CA VAL A 84 -4.02 -0.52 -8.70
C VAL A 84 -3.63 0.69 -7.84
N GLY A 85 -3.80 0.60 -6.52
CA GLY A 85 -3.37 1.63 -5.57
C GLY A 85 -1.87 1.84 -5.57
N GLY A 86 -1.08 0.76 -5.56
CA GLY A 86 0.39 0.80 -5.66
C GLY A 86 0.88 1.34 -7.01
N ALA A 87 0.24 0.97 -8.12
CA ALA A 87 0.60 1.43 -9.46
C ALA A 87 0.31 2.92 -9.65
N ILE A 88 -0.85 3.40 -9.20
CA ILE A 88 -1.21 4.82 -9.22
C ILE A 88 -0.30 5.61 -8.26
N ALA A 89 0.08 5.01 -7.12
CA ALA A 89 0.99 5.62 -6.18
C ALA A 89 2.40 5.85 -6.76
N LEU A 90 2.79 5.13 -7.80
CA LEU A 90 4.06 5.32 -8.51
C LEU A 90 4.15 6.71 -9.15
N VAL A 91 3.02 7.26 -9.59
CA VAL A 91 2.94 8.61 -10.17
C VAL A 91 3.03 9.64 -9.03
N PRO A 92 4.07 10.52 -9.01
CA PRO A 92 4.28 11.45 -7.90
C PRO A 92 3.09 12.36 -7.60
N LEU A 93 2.40 12.84 -8.65
CA LEU A 93 1.29 13.77 -8.54
C LEU A 93 -0.05 13.09 -8.18
N LEU A 94 -0.19 11.80 -8.46
CA LEU A 94 -1.37 10.97 -8.13
C LEU A 94 -1.12 10.04 -6.94
N GLY A 95 0.02 10.21 -6.25
CA GLY A 95 0.43 9.41 -5.10
C GLY A 95 -0.64 9.30 -4.01
N TRP A 96 -1.33 10.41 -3.76
CA TRP A 96 -2.42 10.51 -2.78
C TRP A 96 -3.66 9.70 -3.18
N VAL A 97 -3.99 9.65 -4.47
CA VAL A 97 -5.10 8.82 -5.01
C VAL A 97 -4.77 7.34 -4.83
N GLY A 98 -3.52 6.95 -5.12
CA GLY A 98 -3.02 5.61 -4.85
C GLY A 98 -3.10 5.23 -3.36
N GLY A 99 -2.84 6.21 -2.48
CA GLY A 99 -3.03 6.06 -1.03
C GLY A 99 -4.47 5.73 -0.64
N ILE A 100 -5.46 6.47 -1.16
CA ILE A 100 -6.89 6.21 -0.89
C ILE A 100 -7.28 4.81 -1.33
N ILE A 101 -6.89 4.41 -2.55
CA ILE A 101 -7.21 3.10 -3.10
C ILE A 101 -6.54 1.99 -2.27
N SER A 102 -5.31 2.20 -1.80
CA SER A 102 -4.61 1.27 -0.91
C SER A 102 -5.31 1.14 0.46
N ILE A 103 -5.87 2.22 1.02
CA ILE A 103 -6.67 2.18 2.26
C ILE A 103 -7.93 1.34 2.06
N VAL A 104 -8.64 1.52 0.95
CA VAL A 104 -9.83 0.72 0.62
C VAL A 104 -9.47 -0.74 0.41
N GLY A 105 -8.39 -1.03 -0.32
CA GLY A 105 -7.87 -2.39 -0.51
C GLY A 105 -7.47 -3.07 0.80
N GLY A 106 -6.76 -2.34 1.67
CA GLY A 106 -6.30 -2.83 2.98
C GLY A 106 -7.43 -3.05 3.98
N SER A 107 -8.38 -2.11 4.07
CA SER A 107 -9.57 -2.27 4.92
C SER A 107 -10.45 -3.42 4.47
N MET A 108 -10.57 -3.66 3.16
CA MET A 108 -11.32 -4.80 2.63
C MET A 108 -10.61 -6.13 2.93
N TYR A 109 -9.28 -6.15 2.98
CA TYR A 109 -8.50 -7.29 3.48
C TYR A 109 -8.81 -7.60 4.95
N LEU A 110 -8.78 -6.57 5.81
CA LEU A 110 -9.09 -6.68 7.23
C LEU A 110 -10.56 -7.09 7.48
N ALA A 111 -11.51 -6.56 6.71
CA ALA A 111 -12.92 -6.91 6.84
C ALA A 111 -13.22 -8.37 6.45
N ASN A 112 -12.51 -8.91 5.46
CA ASN A 112 -12.64 -10.32 5.08
C ASN A 112 -11.93 -11.29 6.04
N LEU A 113 -11.18 -10.81 7.04
CA LEU A 113 -10.57 -11.69 8.05
C LEU A 113 -11.62 -12.49 8.84
N LYS A 114 -12.82 -11.94 9.04
CA LYS A 114 -13.94 -12.67 9.68
C LYS A 114 -14.30 -13.97 8.96
N LYS A 115 -14.18 -14.01 7.62
CA LYS A 115 -14.44 -15.22 6.84
C LYS A 115 -13.47 -16.36 7.13
N PHE A 116 -12.29 -16.07 7.68
CA PHE A 116 -11.35 -17.10 8.13
C PHE A 116 -11.67 -17.64 9.53
N ASP A 117 -12.39 -16.88 10.34
CA ASP A 117 -12.91 -17.37 11.63
C ASP A 117 -14.20 -18.19 11.43
N ASP A 118 -15.03 -17.82 10.45
CA ASP A 118 -16.26 -18.56 10.09
C ASP A 118 -15.98 -19.86 9.31
N ALA A 119 -14.80 -20.01 8.69
CA ALA A 119 -14.40 -21.19 7.91
C ALA A 119 -13.66 -22.27 8.74
N LYS A 120 -13.68 -22.16 10.07
CA LYS A 120 -13.07 -23.11 11.01
C LYS A 120 -14.13 -24.06 11.59
#